data_AF-A0A9W9QPN2-F1
#
_entry.id   AF-A0A9W9QPN2-F1
#
_cell.length_a   1.000
_cell.length_b   1.000
_cell.length_c   1.000
_cell.angle_alpha   90.00
_cell.angle_beta   90.00
_cell.angle_gamma   90.00
#
_symmetry.space_group_name_H-M   'P 1'
#
loop_
_entity.id
_entity.type
_entity.pdbx_description
1 polymer ?
#
loop_
_entity_poly.entity_id
_entity_poly.type
_entity_poly.pdbx_seq_one_letter_code
_entity_poly.pdbx_strand_id
1 'polypeptide(L)'
;MNVNLSNYLAIDRISVLRENWYDAALYFLHRADFLRLLDVRNIQTISILGTVFSNFGDLNLYYNLLGCAIRIGESLGINNDYTHFSPILPDLQSQRHLWWSLVILDWLNLPLGQPCINDSDFVVKMPSMGVRSVAESDPCSSNHQSIMARIASLLYQFQASFCASKSWETTGNTVETAETMIAILTTEVTSLAPIPGPGDAHAQSVDQQPDAFTYDQRHNLLLTLLYNRILVNRTMVSRQPSLSSEDIRLLRCLESAHHIIKICKSMDMLHRLPATW
;
A
#
# COMPACT_ATOMS: atom_id res chain seq x y z
N MET A 1 -12.07 -38.93 4.41
CA MET A 1 -11.22 -38.85 3.20
C MET A 1 -11.80 -37.97 2.07
N ASN A 2 -13.13 -37.77 1.96
CA ASN A 2 -13.73 -36.94 0.89
C ASN A 2 -13.64 -35.40 1.06
N VAL A 3 -13.36 -34.90 2.27
CA VAL A 3 -13.30 -33.44 2.52
C VAL A 3 -12.08 -32.80 1.86
N ASN A 4 -10.95 -33.51 1.81
CA ASN A 4 -9.73 -33.00 1.20
C ASN A 4 -9.87 -32.85 -0.32
N LEU A 5 -10.44 -33.84 -1.03
CA LEU A 5 -10.62 -33.75 -2.49
C LEU A 5 -11.53 -32.60 -2.91
N SER A 6 -12.63 -32.36 -2.16
CA SER A 6 -13.54 -31.24 -2.42
C SER A 6 -12.85 -29.90 -2.22
N ASN A 7 -12.00 -29.77 -1.19
CA ASN A 7 -11.24 -28.55 -0.94
C ASN A 7 -10.17 -28.31 -2.00
N TYR A 8 -9.45 -29.34 -2.45
CA TYR A 8 -8.47 -29.21 -3.54
C TYR A 8 -9.13 -28.78 -4.84
N LEU A 9 -10.28 -29.35 -5.20
CA LEU A 9 -11.04 -28.95 -6.40
C LEU A 9 -11.60 -27.52 -6.30
N ALA A 10 -11.96 -27.07 -5.10
CA ALA A 10 -12.41 -25.70 -4.88
C ALA A 10 -11.27 -24.68 -5.01
N ILE A 11 -10.09 -24.99 -4.44
CA ILE A 11 -8.88 -24.17 -4.55
C ILE A 11 -8.45 -24.02 -6.02
N ASP A 12 -8.46 -25.12 -6.76
CA ASP A 12 -8.10 -25.14 -8.18
C ASP A 12 -9.06 -24.26 -9.00
N ARG A 13 -10.37 -24.35 -8.75
CA ARG A 13 -11.37 -23.48 -9.39
C ARG A 13 -11.18 -21.99 -9.07
N ILE A 14 -10.83 -21.65 -7.82
CA ILE A 14 -10.59 -20.26 -7.42
C ILE A 14 -9.35 -19.71 -8.13
N SER A 15 -8.29 -20.52 -8.28
CA SER A 15 -7.08 -20.12 -8.99
C SER A 15 -7.35 -19.84 -10.47
N VAL A 16 -8.06 -20.75 -11.15
CA VAL A 16 -8.47 -20.58 -12.56
C VAL A 16 -9.38 -19.37 -12.74
N LEU A 17 -10.32 -19.16 -11.82
CA LEU A 17 -11.20 -18.00 -11.88
C LEU A 17 -10.42 -16.69 -11.73
N ARG A 18 -9.46 -16.65 -10.80
CA ARG A 18 -8.58 -15.49 -10.57
C ARG A 18 -7.75 -15.15 -11.81
N GLU A 19 -7.17 -16.15 -12.47
CA GLU A 19 -6.43 -15.99 -13.73
C GLU A 19 -7.35 -15.46 -14.84
N ASN A 20 -8.54 -16.05 -15.01
CA ASN A 20 -9.50 -15.59 -16.02
C ASN A 20 -9.93 -14.13 -15.83
N TRP A 21 -10.13 -13.68 -14.59
CA TRP A 21 -10.48 -12.28 -14.31
C TRP A 21 -9.33 -11.33 -14.60
N TYR A 22 -8.10 -11.73 -14.28
CA TYR A 22 -6.90 -10.95 -14.57
C TYR A 22 -6.70 -10.81 -16.09
N ASP A 23 -6.76 -11.92 -16.83
CA ASP A 23 -6.64 -11.93 -18.29
C ASP A 23 -7.75 -11.12 -18.96
N ALA A 24 -8.99 -11.24 -18.46
CA ALA A 24 -10.12 -10.47 -18.97
C ALA A 24 -9.92 -8.96 -18.74
N ALA A 25 -9.45 -8.55 -17.57
CA ALA A 25 -9.17 -7.15 -17.26
C ALA A 25 -8.10 -6.57 -18.20
N LEU A 26 -7.01 -7.30 -18.45
CA LEU A 26 -5.98 -6.92 -19.42
C LEU A 26 -6.54 -6.85 -20.85
N TYR A 27 -7.32 -7.85 -21.26
CA TYR A 27 -7.95 -7.88 -22.58
C TYR A 27 -8.84 -6.65 -22.81
N PHE A 28 -9.70 -6.30 -21.85
CA PHE A 28 -10.59 -5.15 -21.99
C PHE A 28 -9.84 -3.82 -21.90
N LEU A 29 -8.77 -3.73 -21.11
CA LEU A 29 -7.89 -2.56 -21.09
C LEU A 29 -7.26 -2.31 -22.46
N HIS A 30 -6.72 -3.36 -23.10
CA HIS A 30 -6.20 -3.26 -24.46
C HIS A 30 -7.29 -2.92 -25.50
N ARG A 31 -8.48 -3.50 -25.37
CA ARG A 31 -9.61 -3.22 -26.26
C ARG A 31 -10.16 -1.81 -26.11
N ALA A 32 -9.97 -1.18 -24.94
CA ALA A 32 -10.28 0.23 -24.72
C ALA A 32 -9.28 1.19 -25.39
N ASP A 33 -8.21 0.68 -26.00
CA ASP A 33 -7.18 1.46 -26.68
C ASP A 33 -6.57 2.52 -25.75
N PHE A 34 -6.27 2.12 -24.50
CA PHE A 34 -5.88 3.01 -23.41
C PHE A 34 -4.62 3.85 -23.67
N LEU A 35 -3.78 3.43 -24.62
CA LEU A 35 -2.59 4.17 -25.06
C LEU A 35 -2.93 5.34 -25.99
N ARG A 36 -4.12 5.34 -26.60
CA ARG A 36 -4.59 6.37 -27.54
C ARG A 36 -5.73 7.20 -26.97
N LEU A 37 -6.61 6.59 -26.18
CA LEU A 37 -7.76 7.22 -25.57
C LEU A 37 -7.52 7.42 -24.07
N LEU A 38 -7.17 8.66 -23.72
CA LEU A 38 -6.92 9.06 -22.34
C LEU A 38 -8.24 9.06 -21.55
N ASP A 39 -8.34 8.19 -20.56
CA ASP A 39 -9.52 8.04 -19.72
C ASP A 39 -9.12 7.71 -18.29
N VAL A 40 -9.79 8.35 -17.34
CA VAL A 40 -9.65 8.07 -15.91
C VAL A 40 -9.87 6.59 -15.59
N ARG A 41 -10.80 5.94 -16.28
CA ARG A 41 -11.14 4.53 -16.06
C ARG A 41 -9.95 3.61 -16.35
N ASN A 42 -9.08 4.00 -17.27
CA ASN A 42 -7.85 3.26 -17.57
C ASN A 42 -6.89 3.35 -16.38
N ILE A 43 -6.75 4.54 -15.78
CA ILE A 43 -5.94 4.76 -14.57
C ILE A 43 -6.50 3.92 -13.42
N GLN A 44 -7.81 3.98 -13.16
CA GLN A 44 -8.47 3.20 -12.11
C GLN A 44 -8.25 1.69 -12.30
N THR A 45 -8.41 1.20 -13.53
CA THR A 45 -8.20 -0.22 -13.87
C THR A 45 -6.75 -0.62 -13.59
N ILE A 46 -5.77 0.17 -14.03
CA ILE A 46 -4.35 -0.11 -13.79
C ILE A 46 -4.02 -0.05 -12.30
N SER A 47 -4.58 0.90 -11.54
CA SER A 47 -4.38 0.97 -10.09
C SER A 47 -4.92 -0.26 -9.35
N ILE A 48 -6.09 -0.77 -9.76
CA ILE A 48 -6.68 -1.99 -9.18
C ILE A 48 -5.79 -3.19 -9.52
N LEU A 49 -5.40 -3.35 -10.78
CA LEU A 49 -4.47 -4.40 -11.20
C LEU A 49 -3.14 -4.30 -10.41
N GLY A 50 -2.68 -3.07 -10.14
CA GLY A 50 -1.54 -2.71 -9.32
C GLY A 50 -1.48 -3.47 -7.99
N THR A 51 -2.62 -3.66 -7.36
CA THR A 51 -2.72 -4.32 -6.04
C THR A 51 -2.64 -5.84 -6.10
N VAL A 52 -2.74 -6.44 -7.30
CA VAL A 52 -2.78 -7.90 -7.48
C VAL A 52 -1.65 -8.46 -8.34
N PHE A 53 -0.81 -7.65 -8.99
CA PHE A 53 0.27 -8.15 -9.86
C PHE A 53 1.27 -9.07 -9.15
N SER A 54 1.55 -8.83 -7.85
CA SER A 54 2.45 -9.72 -7.09
C SER A 54 1.95 -11.17 -7.07
N ASN A 55 0.63 -11.37 -7.14
CA ASN A 55 -0.02 -12.67 -7.14
C ASN A 55 0.22 -13.47 -8.44
N PHE A 56 0.53 -12.78 -9.53
CA PHE A 56 0.72 -13.36 -10.87
C PHE A 56 2.19 -13.32 -11.33
N GLY A 57 3.06 -12.58 -10.63
CA GLY A 57 4.48 -12.48 -10.94
C GLY A 57 4.82 -11.66 -12.19
N ASP A 58 3.85 -10.94 -12.77
CA ASP A 58 4.04 -10.15 -14.00
C ASP A 58 4.48 -8.70 -13.71
N LEU A 59 5.63 -8.59 -13.05
CA LEU A 59 6.15 -7.29 -12.62
C LEU A 59 6.56 -6.39 -13.79
N ASN A 60 7.02 -6.97 -14.90
CA ASN A 60 7.40 -6.20 -16.08
C ASN A 60 6.18 -5.52 -16.72
N LEU A 61 5.08 -6.26 -16.90
CA LEU A 61 3.84 -5.66 -17.41
C LEU A 61 3.34 -4.59 -16.45
N TYR A 62 3.36 -4.87 -15.15
CA TYR A 62 2.96 -3.92 -14.11
C TYR A 62 3.71 -2.59 -14.23
N TYR A 63 5.03 -2.59 -14.30
CA TYR A 63 5.81 -1.34 -14.38
C TYR A 63 5.50 -0.55 -15.66
N ASN A 64 5.30 -1.23 -16.79
CA ASN A 64 4.91 -0.57 -18.03
C ASN A 64 3.51 0.03 -17.95
N LEU A 65 2.54 -0.71 -17.38
CA LEU A 65 1.17 -0.23 -17.20
C LEU A 65 1.12 0.94 -16.20
N LEU A 66 1.85 0.85 -15.10
CA LEU A 66 1.95 1.92 -14.11
C LEU A 66 2.52 3.20 -14.75
N GLY A 67 3.61 3.08 -15.51
CA GLY A 67 4.18 4.20 -16.27
C GLY A 67 3.16 4.81 -17.25
N CYS A 68 2.37 3.99 -17.94
CA CYS A 68 1.29 4.48 -18.80
C CYS A 68 0.19 5.21 -18.00
N ALA A 69 -0.25 4.65 -16.88
CA ALA A 69 -1.27 5.27 -16.02
C ALA A 69 -0.82 6.63 -15.48
N ILE A 70 0.46 6.75 -15.08
CA ILE A 70 1.07 8.01 -14.65
C ILE A 70 1.01 9.04 -15.78
N ARG A 71 1.45 8.67 -16.99
CA ARG A 71 1.40 9.57 -18.16
C ARG A 71 -0.02 9.99 -18.54
N ILE A 72 -0.98 9.09 -18.45
CA ILE A 72 -2.40 9.41 -18.68
C ILE A 72 -2.88 10.38 -17.58
N GLY A 73 -2.52 10.15 -16.33
CA GLY A 73 -2.85 11.02 -15.20
C GLY A 73 -2.31 12.44 -15.34
N GLU A 74 -1.02 12.58 -15.70
CA GLU A 74 -0.39 13.86 -16.02
C GLU A 74 -1.11 14.57 -17.18
N SER A 75 -1.44 13.83 -18.25
CA SER A 75 -2.12 14.38 -19.43
C SER A 75 -3.55 14.83 -19.14
N LEU A 76 -4.22 14.18 -18.20
CA LEU A 76 -5.55 14.57 -17.71
C LEU A 76 -5.48 15.67 -16.65
N GLY A 77 -4.29 15.99 -16.11
CA GLY A 77 -4.10 17.01 -15.09
C GLY A 77 -4.56 16.61 -13.69
N ILE A 78 -4.62 15.32 -13.35
CA ILE A 78 -4.98 14.90 -11.98
C ILE A 78 -3.79 14.98 -11.01
N ASN A 79 -2.59 15.28 -11.51
CA ASN A 79 -1.37 15.50 -10.75
C ASN A 79 -1.25 16.93 -10.20
N ASN A 80 -2.29 17.75 -10.29
CA ASN A 80 -2.26 19.13 -9.82
C ASN A 80 -3.64 19.55 -9.30
N ASP A 81 -3.72 20.01 -8.05
CA ASP A 81 -4.96 20.46 -7.43
C ASP A 81 -5.52 21.74 -8.06
N TYR A 82 -4.70 22.47 -8.82
CA TYR A 82 -5.07 23.73 -9.50
C TYR A 82 -5.55 23.54 -10.93
N THR A 83 -5.47 22.33 -11.49
CA THR A 83 -5.98 22.03 -12.83
C THR A 83 -7.44 21.63 -12.76
N HIS A 84 -8.29 22.46 -13.36
CA HIS A 84 -9.73 22.20 -13.42
C HIS A 84 -10.07 21.29 -14.59
N PHE A 85 -9.80 19.98 -14.53
CA PHE A 85 -10.24 19.10 -15.61
C PHE A 85 -10.45 17.64 -15.21
N SER A 86 -11.72 17.21 -15.22
CA SER A 86 -12.18 15.95 -15.80
C SER A 86 -13.71 15.88 -15.69
N PRO A 87 -14.48 15.77 -16.80
CA PRO A 87 -15.92 15.57 -16.71
C PRO A 87 -16.31 14.20 -16.10
N ILE A 88 -15.36 13.28 -15.95
CA ILE A 88 -15.57 11.91 -15.45
C ILE A 88 -15.29 11.81 -13.93
N LEU A 89 -14.35 12.61 -13.41
CA LEU A 89 -14.10 12.77 -11.96
C LEU A 89 -14.46 14.20 -11.55
N PRO A 90 -15.73 14.48 -11.25
CA PRO A 90 -16.16 15.84 -10.94
C PRO A 90 -15.60 16.35 -9.60
N ASP A 91 -15.21 15.45 -8.70
CA ASP A 91 -14.75 15.78 -7.36
C ASP A 91 -13.22 15.75 -7.23
N LEU A 92 -12.67 16.81 -6.64
CA LEU A 92 -11.24 17.00 -6.40
C LEU A 92 -10.67 15.94 -5.45
N GLN A 93 -11.43 15.48 -4.44
CA GLN A 93 -10.94 14.44 -3.53
C GLN A 93 -10.75 13.12 -4.27
N SER A 94 -11.69 12.79 -5.15
CA SER A 94 -11.61 11.58 -5.97
C SER A 94 -10.40 11.60 -6.92
N GLN A 95 -10.05 12.78 -7.47
CA GLN A 95 -8.83 12.97 -8.26
C GLN A 95 -7.56 12.80 -7.40
N ARG A 96 -7.52 13.42 -6.21
CA ARG A 96 -6.42 13.27 -5.25
C ARG A 96 -6.22 11.81 -4.86
N HIS A 97 -7.28 11.11 -4.50
CA HIS A 97 -7.23 9.70 -4.14
C HIS A 97 -6.70 8.85 -5.30
N LEU A 98 -7.11 9.14 -6.53
CA LEU A 98 -6.61 8.40 -7.69
C LEU A 98 -5.12 8.66 -7.93
N TRP A 99 -4.68 9.93 -7.90
CA TRP A 99 -3.27 10.27 -8.06
C TRP A 99 -2.40 9.65 -6.96
N TRP A 100 -2.82 9.78 -5.70
CA TRP A 100 -2.10 9.18 -4.59
C TRP A 100 -2.08 7.65 -4.63
N SER A 101 -3.05 6.99 -5.27
CA SER A 101 -2.97 5.55 -5.52
C SER A 101 -1.79 5.22 -6.45
N LEU A 102 -1.57 6.02 -7.49
CA LEU A 102 -0.40 5.85 -8.39
C LEU A 102 0.90 6.14 -7.65
N VAL A 103 0.95 7.20 -6.83
CA VAL A 103 2.13 7.52 -6.01
C VAL A 103 2.47 6.39 -5.05
N ILE A 104 1.46 5.84 -4.36
CA ILE A 104 1.64 4.69 -3.45
C ILE A 104 2.17 3.48 -4.23
N LEU A 105 1.57 3.15 -5.37
CA LEU A 105 1.99 2.03 -6.22
C LEU A 105 3.42 2.21 -6.75
N ASP A 106 3.82 3.42 -7.11
CA ASP A 106 5.17 3.71 -7.62
C ASP A 106 6.23 3.67 -6.51
N TRP A 107 5.95 4.33 -5.39
CA TRP A 107 6.94 4.53 -4.32
C TRP A 107 7.04 3.36 -3.33
N LEU A 108 6.05 2.48 -3.24
CA LEU A 108 6.14 1.25 -2.43
C LEU A 108 6.77 0.07 -3.20
N ASN A 109 7.26 0.28 -4.42
CA ASN A 109 7.90 -0.77 -5.19
C ASN A 109 9.26 -1.19 -4.59
N LEU A 110 9.33 -2.40 -4.04
CA LEU A 110 10.51 -2.93 -3.35
C LEU A 110 11.11 -4.15 -4.06
N PRO A 111 12.46 -4.34 -4.03
CA PRO A 111 13.45 -3.41 -3.52
C PRO A 111 14.12 -2.67 -4.68
N LEU A 112 13.77 -1.39 -4.86
CA LEU A 112 14.55 -0.37 -5.59
C LEU A 112 14.42 -0.40 -7.11
N GLY A 113 13.18 -0.39 -7.61
CA GLY A 113 12.90 0.24 -8.90
C GLY A 113 13.20 1.74 -8.83
N GLN A 114 13.57 2.34 -9.96
CA GLN A 114 13.62 3.79 -10.06
C GLN A 114 12.17 4.30 -10.13
N PRO A 115 11.72 5.16 -9.20
CA PRO A 115 10.36 5.68 -9.25
C PRO A 115 10.15 6.46 -10.54
N CYS A 116 8.95 6.32 -11.11
CA CYS A 116 8.54 7.10 -12.28
C CYS A 116 8.12 8.52 -11.88
N ILE A 117 7.62 8.69 -10.66
CA ILE A 117 7.13 9.98 -10.12
C ILE A 117 8.17 10.55 -9.15
N ASN A 118 8.61 11.77 -9.38
CA ASN A 118 9.33 12.55 -8.38
C ASN A 118 8.36 13.40 -7.55
N ASP A 119 8.73 13.68 -6.31
CA ASP A 119 7.96 14.57 -5.41
C ASP A 119 7.72 15.97 -6.00
N SER A 120 8.62 16.45 -6.87
CA SER A 120 8.48 17.73 -7.57
C SER A 120 7.53 17.72 -8.77
N ASP A 121 7.09 16.54 -9.23
CA ASP A 121 6.36 16.40 -10.50
C ASP A 121 4.85 16.66 -10.36
N PHE A 122 4.37 16.84 -9.14
CA PHE A 122 2.95 17.00 -8.86
C PHE A 122 2.68 17.98 -7.70
N VAL A 123 1.48 18.55 -7.72
CA VAL A 123 1.00 19.48 -6.68
C VAL A 123 -0.36 19.02 -6.20
N VAL A 124 -0.37 17.89 -5.48
CA VAL A 124 -1.59 17.23 -5.00
C VAL A 124 -1.50 17.08 -3.49
N LYS A 125 -2.45 17.68 -2.76
CA LYS A 125 -2.48 17.56 -1.30
C LYS A 125 -2.59 16.09 -0.90
N MET A 126 -1.74 15.65 0.03
CA MET A 126 -1.82 14.30 0.60
C MET A 126 -3.21 14.04 1.21
N PRO A 127 -3.80 12.85 1.02
CA PRO A 127 -5.07 12.52 1.64
C PRO A 127 -4.93 12.70 3.15
N SER A 128 -5.68 13.63 3.72
CA SER A 128 -5.71 13.81 5.16
C SER A 128 -6.61 12.76 5.76
N MET A 129 -6.23 12.21 6.91
CA MET A 129 -7.17 11.46 7.74
C MET A 129 -8.40 12.34 7.98
N GLY A 130 -9.57 11.85 7.57
CA GLY A 130 -10.79 12.63 7.65
C GLY A 130 -11.11 12.97 9.10
N VAL A 131 -11.25 14.26 9.41
CA VAL A 131 -12.04 14.67 10.58
C VAL A 131 -13.50 14.45 10.20
N ARG A 132 -14.18 13.58 10.95
CA ARG A 132 -15.61 13.22 10.86
C ARG A 132 -16.44 14.22 10.04
N SER A 133 -16.67 13.92 8.76
CA SER A 133 -17.78 14.49 8.01
C SER A 133 -18.89 13.45 7.93
N VAL A 134 -20.08 13.83 8.38
CA VAL A 134 -21.26 12.95 8.55
C VAL A 134 -21.85 12.50 7.19
N ALA A 135 -21.25 12.89 6.07
CA ALA A 135 -21.83 12.76 4.73
C ALA A 135 -21.02 11.95 3.71
N GLU A 136 -19.82 11.43 4.05
CA GLU A 136 -18.98 10.71 3.09
C GLU A 136 -18.88 9.21 3.40
N SER A 137 -18.91 8.43 2.31
CA SER A 137 -18.89 6.97 2.30
C SER A 137 -17.58 6.46 2.90
N ASP A 138 -17.72 5.62 3.92
CA ASP A 138 -16.69 4.77 4.54
C ASP A 138 -15.40 5.45 5.05
N PRO A 139 -15.40 5.94 6.32
CA PRO A 139 -14.25 6.58 6.97
C PRO A 139 -12.98 5.73 7.00
N CYS A 140 -13.09 4.40 6.88
CA CYS A 140 -11.98 3.47 7.04
C CYS A 140 -11.00 3.53 5.84
N SER A 141 -11.54 3.70 4.63
CA SER A 141 -10.75 3.74 3.39
C SER A 141 -9.84 4.97 3.33
N SER A 142 -10.33 6.13 3.77
CA SER A 142 -9.58 7.40 3.75
C SER A 142 -8.36 7.35 4.68
N ASN A 143 -8.50 6.77 5.88
CA ASN A 143 -7.40 6.62 6.82
C ASN A 143 -6.35 5.64 6.31
N HIS A 144 -6.76 4.51 5.74
CA HIS A 144 -5.83 3.53 5.16
C HIS A 144 -4.96 4.16 4.07
N GLN A 145 -5.58 4.87 3.12
CA GLN A 145 -4.84 5.52 2.03
C GLN A 145 -3.92 6.62 2.54
N SER A 146 -4.35 7.42 3.52
CA SER A 146 -3.50 8.45 4.15
C SER A 146 -2.24 7.85 4.78
N ILE A 147 -2.38 6.71 5.47
CA ILE A 147 -1.23 6.03 6.09
C ILE A 147 -0.35 5.40 5.03
N MET A 148 -0.92 4.74 4.01
CA MET A 148 -0.14 4.19 2.88
C MET A 148 0.64 5.28 2.14
N ALA A 149 0.04 6.45 1.91
CA ALA A 149 0.71 7.61 1.32
C ALA A 149 1.90 8.06 2.18
N ARG A 150 1.76 8.08 3.51
CA ARG A 150 2.87 8.43 4.42
C ARG A 150 3.98 7.39 4.43
N ILE A 151 3.65 6.10 4.36
CA ILE A 151 4.65 5.03 4.23
C ILE A 151 5.39 5.17 2.89
N ALA A 152 4.66 5.41 1.80
CA ALA A 152 5.23 5.64 0.47
C ALA A 152 6.21 6.82 0.47
N SER A 153 5.79 7.98 1.02
CA SER A 153 6.66 9.16 1.13
C SER A 153 7.90 8.89 1.98
N LEU A 154 7.78 8.13 3.07
CA LEU A 154 8.92 7.73 3.91
C LEU A 154 9.94 6.93 3.10
N LEU A 155 9.49 5.93 2.34
CA LEU A 155 10.39 5.10 1.53
C LEU A 155 11.04 5.89 0.40
N TYR A 156 10.28 6.73 -0.29
CA TYR A 156 10.80 7.60 -1.34
C TYR A 156 11.89 8.53 -0.78
N GLN A 157 11.62 9.21 0.34
CA GLN A 157 12.59 10.09 0.99
C GLN A 157 13.82 9.34 1.50
N PHE A 158 13.63 8.14 2.04
CA PHE A 158 14.72 7.25 2.44
C PHE A 158 15.60 6.90 1.23
N GLN A 159 15.01 6.46 0.12
CA GLN A 159 15.74 6.09 -1.10
C GLN A 159 16.48 7.29 -1.68
N ALA A 160 15.84 8.45 -1.80
CA ALA A 160 16.48 9.68 -2.28
C ALA A 160 17.68 10.08 -1.42
N SER A 161 17.51 10.07 -0.09
CA SER A 161 18.58 10.39 0.87
C SER A 161 19.70 9.34 0.86
N PHE A 162 19.35 8.07 0.71
CA PHE A 162 20.29 6.95 0.63
C PHE A 162 21.13 7.03 -0.65
N CYS A 163 20.51 7.30 -1.80
CA CYS A 163 21.21 7.50 -3.08
C CYS A 163 22.11 8.75 -3.06
N ALA A 164 21.71 9.81 -2.35
CA ALA A 164 22.52 11.01 -2.17
C ALA A 164 23.66 10.85 -1.14
N SER A 165 23.59 9.83 -0.28
CA SER A 165 24.57 9.61 0.78
C SER A 165 25.94 9.22 0.22
N LYS A 166 26.99 9.90 0.70
CA LYS A 166 28.38 9.65 0.28
C LYS A 166 29.22 8.96 1.36
N SER A 167 28.74 8.92 2.60
CA SER A 167 29.46 8.35 3.73
C SER A 167 28.56 7.44 4.57
N TRP A 168 29.18 6.50 5.29
CA TRP A 168 28.45 5.57 6.15
C TRP A 168 27.75 6.28 7.33
N GLU A 169 28.28 7.42 7.80
CA GLU A 169 27.64 8.24 8.83
C GLU A 169 26.34 8.86 8.29
N THR A 170 26.37 9.42 7.07
CA THR A 170 25.17 9.98 6.43
C THR A 170 24.11 8.91 6.21
N THR A 171 24.52 7.73 5.74
CA THR A 171 23.62 6.59 5.59
C THR A 171 23.06 6.11 6.93
N GLY A 172 23.89 6.07 7.97
CA GLY A 172 23.45 5.73 9.33
C GLY A 172 22.38 6.69 9.85
N ASN A 173 22.57 8.00 9.67
CA ASN A 173 21.59 9.02 10.05
C ASN A 173 20.29 8.87 9.24
N THR A 174 20.38 8.59 7.94
CA THR A 174 19.20 8.33 7.09
C THR A 174 18.41 7.10 7.58
N VAL A 175 19.10 6.03 7.97
CA VAL A 175 18.48 4.82 8.53
C VAL A 175 17.81 5.11 9.88
N GLU A 176 18.46 5.80 10.80
CA GLU A 176 17.85 6.16 12.10
C GLU A 176 16.65 7.11 11.95
N THR A 177 16.71 8.03 10.97
CA THR A 177 15.59 8.92 10.64
C THR A 177 14.39 8.10 10.16
N ALA A 178 14.62 7.17 9.23
CA ALA A 178 13.57 6.29 8.72
C ALA A 178 13.01 5.37 9.81
N GLU A 179 13.85 4.80 10.68
CA GLU A 179 13.43 3.98 11.82
C GLU A 179 12.52 4.77 12.77
N THR A 180 12.88 6.00 13.09
CA THR A 180 12.08 6.88 13.95
C THR A 180 10.70 7.12 13.34
N MET A 181 10.64 7.41 12.04
CA MET A 181 9.38 7.62 11.33
C MET A 181 8.52 6.34 11.27
N ILE A 182 9.15 5.17 11.04
CA ILE A 182 8.46 3.87 11.09
C ILE A 182 7.89 3.61 12.48
N ALA A 183 8.63 3.90 13.55
CA ALA A 183 8.17 3.71 14.92
C ALA A 183 6.96 4.60 15.26
N ILE A 184 6.98 5.86 14.81
CA ILE A 184 5.86 6.80 14.94
C ILE A 184 4.62 6.23 14.22
N LEU A 185 4.75 5.86 12.95
CA LEU A 185 3.65 5.29 12.16
C LEU A 185 3.11 3.98 12.75
N THR A 186 4.00 3.12 13.25
CA THR A 186 3.61 1.85 13.90
C THR A 186 2.77 2.10 15.15
N THR A 187 3.16 3.09 15.96
CA THR A 187 2.41 3.50 17.16
C THR A 187 1.03 4.03 16.78
N GLU A 188 0.97 4.88 15.75
CA GLU A 188 -0.27 5.45 15.24
C GLU A 188 -1.23 4.37 14.73
N VAL A 189 -0.76 3.45 13.87
CA VAL A 189 -1.55 2.32 13.36
C VAL A 189 -2.02 1.41 14.49
N THR A 190 -1.19 1.20 15.50
CA THR A 190 -1.56 0.39 16.68
C THR A 190 -2.64 1.08 17.53
N SER A 191 -2.63 2.41 17.58
CA SER A 191 -3.59 3.23 18.32
C SER A 191 -4.95 3.39 17.64
N LEU A 192 -5.07 3.08 16.35
CA LEU A 192 -6.35 3.01 15.63
C LEU A 192 -7.20 1.87 16.22
N ALA A 193 -8.04 2.20 17.18
CA ALA A 193 -9.02 1.30 17.79
C ALA A 193 -10.24 1.10 16.86
N PRO A 194 -10.94 -0.05 16.93
CA PRO A 194 -12.25 -0.20 16.30
C PRO A 194 -13.22 0.82 16.92
N ILE A 195 -13.88 1.62 16.07
CA ILE A 195 -14.81 2.66 16.50
C ILE A 195 -16.09 1.97 17.01
N PRO A 196 -16.53 2.17 18.26
CA PRO A 196 -17.90 1.84 18.65
C PRO A 196 -18.82 2.82 17.91
N GLY A 197 -19.75 2.31 17.11
CA GLY A 197 -20.72 3.13 16.39
C GLY A 197 -21.50 4.05 17.35
N PRO A 198 -21.87 5.27 16.92
CA PRO A 198 -22.69 6.16 17.74
C PRO A 198 -24.14 5.65 17.67
N GLY A 199 -24.53 4.79 18.60
CA GLY A 199 -25.87 4.21 18.56
C GLY A 199 -26.40 3.47 19.78
N ASP A 200 -25.61 3.07 20.77
CA ASP A 200 -26.15 2.16 21.81
C ASP A 200 -26.21 2.80 23.20
N ALA A 201 -27.19 3.68 23.39
CA ALA A 201 -27.78 3.88 24.71
C ALA A 201 -28.95 2.91 24.96
N HIS A 202 -29.55 2.29 23.92
CA HIS A 202 -30.69 1.40 24.08
C HIS A 202 -30.74 0.30 22.99
N ALA A 203 -29.95 -0.77 23.12
CA ALA A 203 -30.34 -2.09 22.65
C ALA A 203 -29.40 -3.16 23.23
N GLN A 204 -29.99 -4.15 23.90
CA GLN A 204 -29.31 -5.36 24.33
C GLN A 204 -29.01 -6.25 23.11
N SER A 205 -27.84 -6.91 23.16
CA SER A 205 -27.48 -8.16 22.46
C SER A 205 -27.63 -8.23 20.93
N VAL A 206 -26.56 -7.91 20.20
CA VAL A 206 -26.12 -8.62 18.99
C VAL A 206 -24.59 -8.59 18.97
N ASP A 207 -23.93 -9.72 18.71
CA ASP A 207 -22.47 -9.88 18.57
C ASP A 207 -21.82 -8.71 17.81
N GLN A 208 -21.16 -7.80 18.53
CA GLN A 208 -20.29 -6.78 17.92
C GLN A 208 -18.94 -7.42 17.62
N GLN A 209 -18.89 -8.21 16.54
CA GLN A 209 -17.62 -8.59 15.93
C GLN A 209 -16.96 -7.29 15.42
N PRO A 210 -15.68 -7.01 15.75
CA PRO A 210 -14.99 -5.83 15.23
C PRO A 210 -15.05 -5.86 13.69
N ASP A 211 -15.36 -4.71 13.08
CA ASP A 211 -15.53 -4.59 11.64
C ASP A 211 -14.38 -5.28 10.91
N ALA A 212 -14.73 -6.35 10.20
CA ALA A 212 -13.79 -7.29 9.62
C ALA A 212 -12.73 -6.58 8.76
N PHE A 213 -13.19 -5.58 8.02
CA PHE A 213 -12.42 -4.78 7.09
C PHE A 213 -11.37 -3.90 7.78
N THR A 214 -11.75 -3.21 8.86
CA THR A 214 -10.84 -2.37 9.66
C THR A 214 -9.73 -3.19 10.31
N TYR A 215 -10.08 -4.42 10.75
CA TYR A 215 -9.11 -5.37 11.28
C TYR A 215 -8.07 -5.76 10.23
N ASP A 216 -8.52 -6.14 9.03
CA ASP A 216 -7.62 -6.60 7.97
C ASP A 216 -6.73 -5.45 7.44
N GLN A 217 -7.29 -4.24 7.27
CA GLN A 217 -6.54 -3.05 6.86
C GLN A 217 -5.40 -2.70 7.83
N ARG A 218 -5.67 -2.74 9.13
CA ARG A 218 -4.67 -2.45 10.16
C ARG A 218 -3.51 -3.44 10.12
N HIS A 219 -3.80 -4.73 9.98
CA HIS A 219 -2.74 -5.75 9.90
C HIS A 219 -1.92 -5.58 8.63
N ASN A 220 -2.55 -5.30 7.48
CA ASN A 220 -1.83 -5.02 6.24
C ASN A 220 -0.88 -3.81 6.38
N LEU A 221 -1.32 -2.72 7.03
CA LEU A 221 -0.47 -1.57 7.31
C LEU A 221 0.74 -1.93 8.20
N LEU A 222 0.51 -2.70 9.26
CA LEU A 222 1.58 -3.15 10.16
C LEU A 222 2.57 -4.06 9.44
N LEU A 223 2.08 -4.98 8.61
CA LEU A 223 2.89 -5.87 7.80
C LEU A 223 3.78 -5.07 6.84
N THR A 224 3.22 -4.09 6.13
CA THR A 224 3.98 -3.17 5.27
C THR A 224 5.05 -2.42 6.06
N LEU A 225 4.72 -1.84 7.23
CA LEU A 225 5.68 -1.11 8.06
C LEU A 225 6.83 -2.00 8.57
N LEU A 226 6.51 -3.19 9.07
CA LEU A 226 7.50 -4.13 9.60
C LEU A 226 8.41 -4.69 8.51
N TYR A 227 7.86 -4.97 7.32
CA TYR A 227 8.66 -5.38 6.16
C TYR A 227 9.63 -4.27 5.75
N ASN A 228 9.14 -3.03 5.67
CA ASN A 228 9.97 -1.87 5.36
C ASN A 228 11.04 -1.60 6.42
N ARG A 229 10.72 -1.82 7.70
CA ARG A 229 11.69 -1.74 8.80
C ARG A 229 12.86 -2.69 8.60
N ILE A 230 12.59 -3.94 8.20
CA ILE A 230 13.62 -4.93 7.89
C ILE A 230 14.48 -4.43 6.72
N LEU A 231 13.87 -3.97 5.63
CA LEU A 231 14.60 -3.52 4.45
C LEU A 231 15.52 -2.34 4.75
N VAL A 232 15.00 -1.31 5.43
CA VAL A 232 15.76 -0.12 5.84
C VAL A 232 16.95 -0.51 6.72
N ASN A 233 16.73 -1.29 7.78
CA ASN A 233 17.80 -1.67 8.71
C ASN A 233 18.83 -2.61 8.07
N ARG A 234 18.43 -3.46 7.12
CA ARG A 234 19.34 -4.36 6.38
C ARG A 234 20.34 -3.63 5.48
N THR A 235 20.00 -2.44 4.99
CA THR A 235 20.89 -1.68 4.08
C THR A 235 22.28 -1.42 4.65
N MET A 236 22.40 -1.35 5.98
CA MET A 236 23.65 -1.04 6.67
C MET A 236 24.37 -2.25 7.27
N VAL A 237 23.73 -3.42 7.35
CA VAL A 237 24.35 -4.64 7.92
C VAL A 237 25.60 -5.05 7.14
N SER A 238 25.66 -4.76 5.84
CA SER A 238 26.82 -5.10 5.00
C SER A 238 27.92 -4.03 4.95
N ARG A 239 27.74 -2.87 5.58
CA ARG A 239 28.52 -1.66 5.27
C ARG A 239 29.25 -1.01 6.46
N GLN A 240 29.17 -1.55 7.68
CA GLN A 240 29.64 -0.85 8.87
C GLN A 240 30.77 -1.58 9.63
N PRO A 241 31.75 -0.84 10.21
CA PRO A 241 32.87 -1.45 10.95
C PRO A 241 32.63 -1.69 12.45
N SER A 242 31.53 -1.18 13.06
CA SER A 242 31.30 -1.30 14.50
C SER A 242 30.26 -2.37 14.87
N LEU A 243 30.72 -3.37 15.64
CA LEU A 243 29.92 -4.53 16.08
C LEU A 243 28.64 -4.14 16.84
N SER A 244 28.70 -3.14 17.74
CA SER A 244 27.55 -2.77 18.59
C SER A 244 26.37 -2.16 17.82
N SER A 245 26.63 -1.41 16.75
CA SER A 245 25.58 -0.81 15.92
C SER A 245 24.96 -1.82 14.96
N GLU A 246 25.74 -2.82 14.55
CA GLU A 246 25.27 -3.94 13.75
C GLU A 246 24.30 -4.80 14.56
N ASP A 247 24.66 -5.13 15.80
CA ASP A 247 23.81 -5.92 16.72
C ASP A 247 22.42 -5.31 16.93
N ILE A 248 22.34 -3.99 17.14
CA ILE A 248 21.06 -3.28 17.30
C ILE A 248 20.20 -3.40 16.04
N ARG A 249 20.78 -3.29 14.84
CA ARG A 249 20.03 -3.34 13.58
C ARG A 249 19.56 -4.74 13.25
N LEU A 250 20.37 -5.76 13.52
CA LEU A 250 19.93 -7.15 13.42
C LEU A 250 18.80 -7.43 14.41
N LEU A 251 18.90 -6.94 15.64
CA LEU A 251 17.85 -7.07 16.64
C LEU A 251 16.52 -6.46 16.14
N ARG A 252 16.55 -5.23 15.60
CA ARG A 252 15.36 -4.59 14.99
C ARG A 252 14.77 -5.41 13.85
N CYS A 253 15.62 -6.02 13.01
CA CYS A 253 15.15 -6.92 11.95
C CYS A 253 14.48 -8.18 12.51
N LEU A 254 15.09 -8.80 13.53
CA LEU A 254 14.56 -10.00 14.18
C LEU A 254 13.24 -9.73 14.90
N GLU A 255 13.13 -8.63 15.64
CA GLU A 255 11.88 -8.18 16.25
C GLU A 255 10.77 -8.02 15.21
N SER A 256 11.10 -7.36 14.10
CA SER A 256 10.14 -7.11 13.02
C SER A 256 9.68 -8.40 12.36
N ALA A 257 10.61 -9.33 12.10
CA ALA A 257 10.28 -10.64 11.56
C ALA A 257 9.41 -11.46 12.53
N HIS A 258 9.69 -11.40 13.83
CA HIS A 258 8.89 -12.07 14.85
C HIS A 258 7.47 -11.50 14.90
N HIS A 259 7.32 -10.17 14.80
CA HIS A 259 6.02 -9.51 14.76
C HIS A 259 5.23 -9.86 13.50
N ILE A 260 5.86 -9.91 12.32
CA ILE A 260 5.24 -10.36 11.08
C ILE A 260 4.68 -11.78 11.25
N ILE A 261 5.49 -12.71 11.77
CA ILE A 261 5.05 -14.10 12.00
C ILE A 261 3.86 -14.14 12.96
N LYS A 262 3.88 -13.33 14.02
CA LYS A 262 2.78 -13.24 14.99
C LYS A 262 1.49 -12.75 14.34
N ILE A 263 1.56 -11.71 13.50
CA ILE A 263 0.41 -11.18 12.75
C ILE A 263 -0.13 -12.23 11.77
N CYS A 264 0.74 -12.88 10.99
CA CYS A 264 0.31 -13.91 10.04
C CYS A 264 -0.41 -15.06 10.77
N LYS A 265 0.09 -15.49 11.93
CA LYS A 265 -0.56 -16.51 12.76
C LYS A 265 -1.93 -16.04 13.28
N SER A 266 -2.08 -14.80 13.72
CA SER A 266 -3.39 -14.30 14.17
C SER A 266 -4.40 -14.21 13.03
N MET A 267 -3.97 -13.84 11.82
CA MET A 267 -4.85 -13.81 10.64
C MET A 267 -5.23 -15.22 10.18
N ASP A 268 -4.31 -16.20 10.25
CA ASP A 268 -4.56 -17.61 9.91
C ASP A 268 -5.62 -18.24 10.83
N MET A 269 -5.46 -18.02 12.15
CA MET A 269 -6.41 -18.50 13.16
C MET A 269 -7.82 -17.94 12.98
N LEU A 270 -7.96 -16.81 12.27
CA LEU A 270 -9.25 -16.20 11.94
C LEU A 270 -9.73 -16.54 10.52
N HIS A 271 -9.02 -17.41 9.77
CA HIS A 271 -9.24 -17.69 8.34
C HIS A 271 -9.29 -16.44 7.45
N ARG A 272 -8.53 -15.42 7.83
CA ARG A 272 -8.48 -14.09 7.19
C ARG A 272 -7.15 -13.76 6.56
N LEU A 273 -6.24 -14.72 6.50
CA LEU A 273 -5.06 -14.56 5.66
C LEU A 273 -5.55 -14.24 4.23
N PRO A 274 -5.27 -13.03 3.70
CA PRO A 274 -5.50 -12.79 2.30
C PRO A 274 -4.69 -13.86 1.55
N ALA A 275 -5.32 -14.48 0.57
CA ALA A 275 -4.70 -15.51 -0.23
C ALA A 275 -3.70 -14.89 -1.21
N THR A 276 -2.67 -14.18 -0.69
CA THR A 276 -1.35 -13.89 -1.30
C THR A 276 -0.62 -12.74 -0.61
N TRP A 277 0.71 -12.86 -0.63
CA TRP A 277 1.69 -11.78 -0.69
C TRP A 277 2.18 -11.69 -2.14
#